data_AF-A0A2M7IC71-F1
#
_entry.id   AF-A0A2M7IC71-F1
#
_cell.length_a   1.000
_cell.length_b   1.000
_cell.length_c   1.000
_cell.angle_alpha   90.00
_cell.angle_beta   90.00
_cell.angle_gamma   90.00
#
_symmetry.space_group_name_H-M   'P 1'
#
loop_
_entity.id
_entity.type
_entity.pdbx_description
1 polymer ?
#
loop_
_entity_poly.entity_id
_entity_poly.type
_entity_poly.pdbx_seq_one_letter_code
_entity_poly.pdbx_strand_id
1 'polypeptide(L)'
;MNKLFIRNKFFLPLITIPLILSLVGLVFIFEASAVSSSRLFGDSLHYLKSQAVWIFLGIITVLIFSFIDYKKLYFLSFVSLILTIILLVVVLIPGVGSKIGGARRWIDLGFFNLQPTELAKFSIIIYLSSWFSSKEKNRFLPFISLICFLVFLIILQPDMGTAIIIFL
;
A
#
# COMPACT_ATOMS: atom_id res chain seq x y z
N MET A 1 -8.41 -13.57 -23.00
CA MET A 1 -7.62 -14.36 -22.02
C MET A 1 -6.33 -14.81 -22.71
N ASN A 2 -5.25 -14.02 -22.62
CA ASN A 2 -4.00 -14.40 -23.29
C ASN A 2 -3.44 -15.64 -22.60
N LYS A 3 -3.42 -16.76 -23.33
CA LYS A 3 -2.94 -18.10 -22.92
C LYS A 3 -1.51 -18.13 -22.35
N LEU A 4 -0.79 -17.00 -22.36
CA LEU A 4 0.54 -16.82 -21.78
C LEU A 4 0.54 -16.70 -20.25
N PHE A 5 -0.55 -16.25 -19.61
CA PHE A 5 -0.55 -15.92 -18.18
C PHE A 5 -0.58 -17.17 -17.28
N ILE A 6 -1.35 -18.19 -17.65
CA ILE A 6 -1.50 -19.43 -16.87
C ILE A 6 -0.37 -20.44 -17.18
N ARG A 7 0.31 -20.29 -18.32
CA ARG A 7 1.30 -21.29 -18.80
C ARG A 7 2.74 -21.03 -18.32
N ASN A 8 2.97 -19.94 -17.60
CA ASN A 8 4.31 -19.57 -17.16
C ASN A 8 4.58 -20.08 -15.73
N LYS A 9 5.55 -20.99 -15.56
CA LYS A 9 5.85 -21.65 -14.26
C LYS A 9 6.17 -20.67 -13.14
N PHE A 10 6.62 -19.46 -13.47
CA PHE A 10 6.93 -18.38 -12.52
C PHE A 10 5.69 -17.66 -11.97
N PHE A 11 4.54 -17.78 -12.63
CA PHE A 11 3.34 -17.05 -12.23
C PHE A 11 2.61 -17.71 -11.07
N LEU A 12 2.63 -19.04 -11.01
CA LEU A 12 1.96 -19.81 -9.95
C LEU A 12 2.48 -19.46 -8.55
N PRO A 13 3.82 -19.48 -8.30
CA PRO A 13 4.37 -19.15 -6.97
C PRO A 13 4.05 -17.72 -6.52
N LEU A 14 3.96 -16.78 -7.46
CA LEU A 14 3.72 -15.36 -7.16
C LEU A 14 2.33 -15.10 -6.58
N ILE A 15 1.37 -15.98 -6.88
CA ILE A 15 0.02 -15.93 -6.31
C ILE A 15 -0.11 -16.87 -5.11
N THR A 16 0.40 -18.10 -5.22
CA THR A 16 0.15 -19.11 -4.19
C THR A 16 0.89 -18.81 -2.89
N ILE A 17 2.11 -18.28 -2.93
CA ILE A 17 2.88 -17.98 -1.71
C ILE A 17 2.20 -16.89 -0.86
N PRO A 18 1.86 -15.69 -1.38
CA PRO A 18 1.15 -14.69 -0.59
C PRO A 18 -0.20 -15.18 -0.06
N LEU A 19 -0.91 -16.01 -0.84
CA LEU A 19 -2.21 -16.54 -0.44
C LEU A 19 -2.08 -17.54 0.72
N ILE A 20 -1.09 -18.44 0.68
CA ILE A 20 -0.78 -19.34 1.80
C ILE A 20 -0.38 -18.54 3.03
N LEU A 21 0.51 -17.56 2.88
CA LEU A 21 0.94 -16.70 4.00
C LEU A 21 -0.25 -15.93 4.61
N SER A 22 -1.19 -15.48 3.79
CA SER A 22 -2.41 -14.81 4.26
C SER A 22 -3.32 -15.75 5.04
N LEU A 23 -3.48 -16.99 4.60
CA LEU A 23 -4.25 -18.01 5.32
C LEU A 23 -3.60 -18.39 6.66
N VAL A 24 -2.27 -18.55 6.67
CA VAL A 24 -1.51 -18.77 7.91
C VAL A 24 -1.67 -17.57 8.85
N GLY A 25 -1.63 -16.35 8.31
CA GLY A 25 -1.88 -15.12 9.07
C GLY A 25 -3.26 -15.08 9.73
N LEU A 26 -4.31 -15.59 9.07
CA LEU A 26 -5.65 -15.69 9.67
C LEU A 26 -5.68 -16.56 10.92
N VAL A 27 -4.98 -17.70 10.90
CA VAL A 27 -4.87 -18.58 12.05
C VAL A 27 -4.19 -17.86 13.22
N PHE A 28 -3.08 -17.16 12.95
CA PHE A 28 -2.37 -16.41 13.99
C PHE A 28 -3.18 -15.25 14.55
N ILE A 29 -3.94 -14.53 13.71
CA ILE A 29 -4.82 -13.45 14.18
C ILE A 29 -5.89 -14.00 15.11
N PHE A 30 -6.49 -15.13 14.77
CA PHE A 30 -7.48 -15.78 15.65
C PHE A 30 -6.86 -16.14 16.99
N GLU A 31 -5.75 -16.88 17.00
CA GLU A 31 -5.07 -17.32 18.23
C GLU A 31 -4.66 -16.13 19.12
N ALA A 32 -4.05 -15.09 18.53
CA ALA A 32 -3.55 -13.95 19.30
C ALA A 32 -4.66 -13.01 19.81
N SER A 33 -5.81 -12.95 19.12
CA SER A 33 -6.84 -11.94 19.39
C SER A 33 -8.16 -12.48 19.94
N ALA A 34 -8.42 -13.79 19.90
CA ALA A 34 -9.72 -14.38 20.27
C ALA A 34 -10.18 -14.04 21.70
N VAL A 35 -9.26 -14.01 22.67
CA VAL A 35 -9.58 -13.65 24.06
C VAL A 35 -9.90 -12.16 24.19
N SER A 36 -9.13 -11.31 23.52
CA SER A 36 -9.28 -9.86 23.54
C SER A 36 -10.53 -9.40 22.79
N SER A 37 -10.83 -10.00 21.64
CA SER A 37 -12.02 -9.69 20.83
C SER A 37 -13.31 -10.13 21.53
N SER A 38 -13.30 -11.29 22.19
CA SER A 38 -14.42 -11.75 23.00
C SER A 38 -14.75 -10.76 24.14
N ARG A 39 -13.71 -10.23 24.81
CA ARG A 39 -13.90 -9.24 25.89
C ARG A 39 -14.37 -7.87 25.41
N LEU A 40 -13.88 -7.40 24.26
CA LEU A 40 -14.17 -6.04 23.77
C LEU A 40 -15.45 -5.97 22.93
N PHE A 41 -15.76 -7.02 22.16
CA PHE A 41 -16.84 -7.01 21.16
C PHE A 41 -17.88 -8.11 21.39
N GLY A 42 -17.68 -9.01 22.36
CA GLY A 42 -18.56 -10.17 22.58
C GLY A 42 -18.48 -11.23 21.49
N ASP A 43 -17.60 -11.06 20.51
CA ASP A 43 -17.39 -11.97 19.38
C ASP A 43 -15.91 -12.28 19.23
N SER A 44 -15.52 -13.51 19.54
CA SER A 44 -14.13 -13.98 19.42
C SER A 44 -13.63 -13.92 17.97
N LEU A 45 -14.53 -13.97 16.99
CA LEU A 45 -14.22 -13.98 15.56
C LEU A 45 -14.17 -12.58 14.94
N HIS A 46 -14.36 -11.50 15.70
CA HIS A 46 -14.45 -10.15 15.15
C HIS A 46 -13.27 -9.78 14.23
N TYR A 47 -12.03 -9.91 14.71
CA TYR A 47 -10.83 -9.60 13.92
C TYR A 47 -10.59 -10.60 12.78
N LEU A 48 -10.95 -11.87 12.95
CA LEU A 48 -10.87 -12.88 11.89
C LEU A 48 -11.81 -12.53 10.73
N LYS A 49 -13.06 -12.15 11.03
CA LYS A 49 -14.06 -11.76 10.02
C LYS A 49 -13.58 -10.53 9.24
N SER A 50 -13.10 -9.51 9.95
CA SER A 50 -12.55 -8.30 9.35
C SER A 50 -11.35 -8.62 8.44
N GLN A 51 -10.41 -9.45 8.88
CA GLN A 51 -9.26 -9.84 8.07
C GLN A 51 -9.67 -10.67 6.84
N ALA A 52 -10.65 -11.56 6.98
CA ALA A 52 -11.17 -12.34 5.86
C ALA A 52 -11.79 -11.44 4.77
N VAL A 53 -12.52 -10.39 5.15
CA VAL A 53 -13.04 -9.38 4.22
C VAL A 53 -11.90 -8.65 3.50
N TRP A 54 -10.85 -8.24 4.22
CA TRP A 54 -9.69 -7.58 3.61
C TRP A 54 -8.93 -8.50 2.64
N ILE A 55 -8.76 -9.78 2.97
CA ILE A 55 -8.16 -10.76 2.05
C ILE A 55 -9.03 -10.92 0.80
N PHE A 56 -10.35 -11.02 0.96
CA PHE A 56 -11.28 -11.12 -0.16
C PHE A 56 -11.21 -9.89 -1.08
N LEU A 57 -11.23 -8.69 -0.51
CA LEU A 57 -11.06 -7.43 -1.26
C LEU A 57 -9.68 -7.36 -1.94
N GLY A 58 -8.63 -7.85 -1.29
CA GLY A 58 -7.29 -7.96 -1.86
C GLY A 58 -7.25 -8.89 -3.08
N ILE A 59 -7.90 -10.05 -3.01
CA ILE A 59 -8.00 -10.99 -4.14
C ILE A 59 -8.74 -10.33 -5.31
N ILE A 60 -9.87 -9.67 -5.05
CA ILE A 60 -10.61 -8.92 -6.09
C ILE A 60 -9.70 -7.86 -6.73
N THR A 61 -8.95 -7.12 -5.91
CA THR A 61 -8.03 -6.08 -6.37
C THR A 61 -6.95 -6.67 -7.28
N VAL A 62 -6.30 -7.76 -6.88
CA VAL A 62 -5.30 -8.46 -7.71
C VAL A 62 -5.90 -8.91 -9.05
N LEU A 63 -7.11 -9.47 -9.02
CA LEU A 63 -7.81 -9.89 -10.25
C LEU A 63 -8.07 -8.69 -11.17
N ILE A 64 -8.63 -7.60 -10.66
CA ILE A 64 -8.91 -6.39 -11.46
C ILE A 64 -7.61 -5.84 -12.08
N PHE A 65 -6.57 -5.64 -11.27
CA PHE A 65 -5.30 -5.10 -11.75
C PHE A 65 -4.58 -6.03 -12.73
N SER A 66 -4.80 -7.35 -12.65
CA SER A 66 -4.24 -8.31 -13.62
C SER A 66 -4.79 -8.14 -15.04
N PHE A 67 -5.95 -7.49 -15.20
CA PHE A 67 -6.53 -7.17 -16.51
C PHE A 67 -6.05 -5.82 -17.07
N ILE A 68 -5.38 -4.99 -16.27
CA ILE A 68 -4.93 -3.66 -16.68
C ILE A 68 -3.57 -3.78 -17.38
N ASP A 69 -3.48 -3.24 -18.60
CA ASP A 69 -2.20 -3.13 -19.31
C ASP A 69 -1.28 -2.18 -18.54
N TYR A 70 -0.10 -2.68 -18.14
CA TYR A 70 0.91 -1.91 -17.42
C TYR A 70 1.35 -0.64 -18.16
N LYS A 71 1.21 -0.59 -19.49
CA LYS A 71 1.49 0.63 -20.27
C LYS A 71 0.57 1.79 -19.91
N LYS A 72 -0.66 1.53 -19.47
CA LYS A 72 -1.58 2.58 -19.00
C LYS A 72 -1.11 3.20 -17.68
N LEU A 73 -0.42 2.43 -16.84
CA LEU A 73 0.16 2.93 -15.58
C LEU A 73 1.26 3.97 -15.84
N TYR A 74 1.95 3.88 -16.97
CA TYR A 74 2.98 4.86 -17.36
C TYR A 74 2.38 6.28 -17.47
N PHE A 75 1.23 6.41 -18.13
CA PHE A 75 0.54 7.71 -18.27
C PHE A 75 -0.05 8.19 -16.94
N LEU A 76 -0.53 7.26 -16.11
CA LEU A 76 -1.10 7.59 -14.81
C LEU A 76 -0.05 7.90 -13.75
N SER A 77 1.23 7.64 -14.03
CA SER A 77 2.34 7.73 -13.07
C SER A 77 2.45 9.12 -12.43
N PHE A 78 2.49 10.17 -13.24
CA PHE A 78 2.58 11.56 -12.77
C PHE A 78 1.36 11.98 -11.95
N VAL A 79 0.15 11.63 -12.43
CA VAL A 79 -1.10 11.92 -11.73
C VAL A 79 -1.13 11.21 -10.38
N SER A 80 -0.70 9.95 -10.33
CA SER A 80 -0.64 9.16 -9.10
C SER A 80 0.34 9.76 -8.08
N LEU A 81 1.49 10.25 -8.54
CA LEU A 81 2.49 10.86 -7.67
C LEU A 81 1.97 12.17 -7.06
N ILE A 82 1.36 13.05 -7.87
CA ILE A 82 0.79 14.30 -7.39
C ILE A 82 -0.31 14.04 -6.38
N LEU A 83 -1.22 13.11 -6.69
CA LEU A 83 -2.31 12.74 -5.80
C LEU A 83 -1.77 12.22 -4.46
N THR A 84 -0.75 11.36 -4.49
CA THR A 84 -0.05 10.90 -3.27
C THR A 84 0.54 12.06 -2.48
N ILE A 85 1.28 12.97 -3.12
CA ILE A 85 1.88 14.13 -2.43
C ILE A 85 0.80 14.96 -1.75
N ILE A 86 -0.31 15.22 -2.44
CA ILE A 86 -1.46 15.93 -1.88
C ILE A 86 -1.99 15.18 -0.65
N LEU A 87 -2.22 13.86 -0.75
CA LEU A 87 -2.70 13.07 0.38
C LEU A 87 -1.71 13.06 1.58
N LEU A 88 -0.41 13.00 1.32
CA LEU A 88 0.63 13.06 2.35
C LEU A 88 0.65 14.41 3.07
N VAL A 89 0.31 15.50 2.38
CA VAL A 89 0.16 16.82 3.00
C VAL A 89 -1.18 16.91 3.75
N VAL A 90 -2.27 16.44 3.14
CA VAL A 90 -3.63 16.49 3.72
C VAL A 90 -3.70 15.74 5.05
N VAL A 91 -3.06 14.56 5.15
CA VAL A 91 -3.09 13.78 6.40
C VAL A 91 -2.39 14.49 7.57
N LEU A 92 -1.50 15.46 7.30
CA LEU A 92 -0.86 16.26 8.35
C LEU A 92 -1.80 17.31 8.97
N ILE A 93 -2.89 17.71 8.29
CA ILE A 93 -3.78 18.82 8.67
C ILE A 93 -4.69 18.48 9.85
N PRO A 94 -4.68 19.24 10.98
CA PRO A 94 -5.59 19.07 12.15
C PRO A 94 -7.04 18.90 11.75
N GLY A 95 -7.71 17.85 12.25
CA GLY A 95 -9.08 17.49 11.87
C GLY A 95 -9.23 16.47 10.75
N VAL A 96 -8.28 16.36 9.81
CA VAL A 96 -8.37 15.37 8.71
C VAL A 96 -7.68 14.05 9.05
N GLY A 97 -6.38 14.09 9.37
CA GLY A 97 -5.67 12.89 9.78
C GLY A 97 -6.04 12.45 11.20
N SER A 98 -6.31 11.17 11.40
CA SER A 98 -6.48 10.56 12.71
C SER A 98 -5.12 10.30 13.38
N LYS A 99 -5.05 10.56 14.69
CA LYS A 99 -3.87 10.28 15.52
C LYS A 99 -4.04 8.92 16.18
N ILE A 100 -3.25 7.94 15.75
CA ILE A 100 -3.23 6.58 16.31
C ILE A 100 -1.80 6.29 16.75
N GLY A 101 -1.60 5.86 18.00
CA GLY A 101 -0.26 5.53 18.52
C GLY A 101 0.72 6.70 18.53
N GLY A 102 0.24 7.94 18.71
CA GLY A 102 1.07 9.15 18.70
C GLY A 102 1.45 9.65 17.30
N ALA A 103 1.05 8.95 16.23
CA ALA A 103 1.36 9.30 14.87
C ALA A 103 0.13 9.65 14.04
N ARG A 104 0.30 10.53 13.07
CA ARG A 104 -0.79 11.05 12.25
C ARG A 104 -0.64 10.65 10.80
N ARG A 105 -1.15 9.46 10.50
CA ARG A 105 -0.87 8.75 9.24
C ARG A 105 -2.12 8.22 8.54
N TRP A 106 -3.25 8.23 9.23
CA TRP A 106 -4.48 7.62 8.76
C TRP A 106 -5.50 8.70 8.45
N ILE A 107 -6.15 8.61 7.29
CA ILE A 107 -7.33 9.39 6.96
C ILE A 107 -8.52 8.48 7.18
N ASP A 108 -9.35 8.83 8.16
CA ASP A 108 -10.58 8.08 8.44
C ASP A 108 -11.66 8.52 7.47
N LEU A 109 -12.12 7.60 6.62
CA LEU A 109 -13.19 7.82 5.65
C LEU A 109 -14.52 7.27 6.15
N GLY A 110 -14.60 6.85 7.42
CA GLY A 110 -15.77 6.33 8.12
C GLY A 110 -15.99 4.82 7.92
N PHE A 111 -15.76 4.30 6.71
CA PHE A 111 -15.89 2.87 6.40
C PHE A 111 -14.54 2.17 6.26
N PHE A 112 -13.47 2.91 5.98
CA PHE A 112 -12.10 2.42 6.01
C PHE A 112 -11.12 3.54 6.36
N ASN A 113 -9.96 3.14 6.86
CA ASN A 113 -8.85 4.04 7.10
C ASN A 113 -7.88 3.95 5.93
N LEU A 114 -7.65 5.07 5.26
CA LEU A 114 -6.68 5.18 4.17
C LEU A 114 -5.35 5.65 4.73
N GLN A 115 -4.27 4.94 4.40
CA GLN A 115 -2.91 5.33 4.76
C GLN A 115 -2.18 5.88 3.51
N PRO A 116 -1.97 7.20 3.38
CA PRO A 116 -1.34 7.78 2.19
C PRO A 116 0.07 7.25 1.92
N THR A 117 0.80 6.82 2.95
CA THR A 117 2.16 6.27 2.81
C THR A 117 2.18 4.93 2.08
N GLU A 118 1.10 4.15 2.14
CA GLU A 118 0.96 2.92 1.33
C GLU A 118 0.84 3.24 -0.16
N LEU A 119 0.02 4.25 -0.52
CA LEU A 119 -0.07 4.76 -1.89
C LEU A 119 1.26 5.34 -2.37
N ALA A 120 2.02 5.96 -1.46
CA ALA A 120 3.32 6.55 -1.79
C ALA A 120 4.30 5.52 -2.35
N LYS A 121 4.42 4.34 -1.70
CA LYS A 121 5.27 3.24 -2.17
C LYS A 121 4.94 2.82 -3.60
N PHE A 122 3.66 2.72 -3.95
CA PHE A 122 3.28 2.34 -5.32
C PHE A 122 3.51 3.48 -6.32
N SER A 123 3.06 4.70 -6.00
CA SER A 123 3.18 5.84 -6.91
C SER A 123 4.63 6.21 -7.23
N ILE A 124 5.54 6.08 -6.25
CA ILE A 124 6.96 6.40 -6.46
C ILE A 124 7.60 5.37 -7.39
N ILE A 125 7.32 4.07 -7.22
CA ILE A 125 7.85 3.02 -8.09
C ILE A 125 7.38 3.22 -9.54
N ILE A 126 6.08 3.48 -9.73
CA ILE A 126 5.52 3.68 -11.07
C ILE A 126 6.07 4.96 -11.71
N TYR A 127 6.16 6.05 -10.96
CA TYR A 127 6.71 7.31 -11.47
C TYR A 127 8.21 7.20 -11.80
N LEU A 128 9.01 6.63 -10.90
CA LEU A 128 10.43 6.47 -11.10
C LEU A 128 10.73 5.52 -12.26
N SER A 129 10.03 4.40 -12.36
CA SER A 129 10.19 3.49 -13.51
C SER A 129 9.86 4.17 -14.84
N SER A 130 8.82 5.02 -14.85
CA SER A 130 8.49 5.87 -16.01
C SER A 130 9.60 6.89 -16.30
N TRP A 131 10.06 7.60 -15.28
CA TRP A 131 11.10 8.62 -15.39
C TRP A 131 12.46 8.04 -15.80
N PHE A 132 12.81 6.82 -15.42
CA PHE A 132 14.06 6.19 -15.86
C PHE A 132 13.95 5.46 -17.19
N SER A 133 12.74 5.38 -17.78
CA SER A 133 12.54 4.74 -19.08
C SER A 133 13.17 5.52 -20.24
N SER A 134 13.28 6.85 -20.14
CA SER A 134 13.95 7.69 -21.15
C SER A 134 15.45 7.90 -20.83
N LYS A 135 16.30 7.85 -21.86
CA LYS A 135 17.78 7.84 -21.74
C LYS A 135 18.43 9.22 -21.59
N GLU A 136 17.81 10.16 -20.89
CA GLU A 136 18.43 11.49 -20.71
C GLU A 136 19.49 11.50 -19.60
N LYS A 137 20.53 12.30 -19.81
CA LYS A 137 21.60 12.52 -18.84
C LYS A 137 21.14 13.49 -17.74
N ASN A 138 21.73 13.43 -16.55
CA ASN A 138 21.50 14.30 -15.38
C ASN A 138 20.18 14.13 -14.59
N ARG A 139 19.53 12.96 -14.65
CA ARG A 139 18.29 12.68 -13.87
C ARG A 139 18.51 12.34 -12.38
N PHE A 140 19.76 12.14 -11.96
CA PHE A 140 20.10 11.69 -10.60
C PHE A 140 19.83 12.73 -9.50
N LEU A 141 20.09 14.02 -9.78
CA LEU A 141 19.84 15.11 -8.84
C LEU A 141 18.33 15.33 -8.59
N PRO A 142 17.48 15.48 -9.63
CA PRO A 142 16.02 15.53 -9.45
C PRO A 142 15.45 14.29 -8.75
N PHE A 143 16.03 13.12 -9.03
CA PHE A 143 15.66 11.85 -8.41
C PHE A 143 15.85 11.87 -6.88
N ILE A 144 17.06 12.20 -6.41
CA ILE A 144 17.34 12.30 -4.98
C ILE A 144 16.46 13.36 -4.34
N SER A 145 16.30 14.52 -4.99
CA SER A 145 15.46 15.60 -4.48
C SER A 145 14.02 15.15 -4.25
N LEU A 146 13.44 14.36 -5.18
CA LEU A 146 12.08 13.85 -5.05
C LEU A 146 11.96 12.84 -3.90
N ILE A 147 12.90 11.90 -3.79
CA ILE A 147 12.90 10.92 -2.69
C ILE A 147 13.05 11.62 -1.35
N CYS A 148 14.03 12.52 -1.20
CA CYS A 148 14.22 13.28 0.03
C CYS A 148 12.98 14.09 0.41
N PHE A 149 12.30 14.70 -0.57
CA PHE A 149 11.05 15.43 -0.34
C PHE A 149 9.94 14.52 0.19
N LEU A 150 9.74 13.35 -0.42
CA LEU A 150 8.73 12.38 0.04
C LEU A 150 9.06 11.83 1.43
N VAL A 151 10.32 11.45 1.66
CA VAL A 151 10.81 10.97 2.95
C VAL A 151 10.59 12.03 4.03
N PHE A 152 10.88 13.30 3.73
CA PHE A 152 10.64 14.41 4.64
C PHE A 152 9.16 14.52 5.04
N LEU A 153 8.23 14.47 4.07
CA LEU A 153 6.79 14.50 4.37
C LEU A 153 6.33 13.33 5.25
N ILE A 154 6.93 12.15 5.08
CA ILE A 154 6.58 10.94 5.84
C ILE A 154 7.16 10.97 7.25
N ILE A 155 8.37 11.51 7.42
CA ILE A 155 8.97 11.76 8.72
C ILE A 155 8.11 12.72 9.57
N LEU A 156 7.47 13.71 8.93
CA LEU A 156 6.50 14.60 9.59
C LEU A 156 5.23 13.88 10.08
N GLN A 157 4.93 12.68 9.57
CA GLN A 157 3.82 11.83 10.03
C GLN A 157 4.26 10.85 11.16
N PRO A 158 5.32 11.21 11.88
CA PRO A 158 6.22 10.33 12.63
C PRO A 158 6.49 8.91 12.09
N ASP A 159 6.44 8.62 10.78
CA ASP A 159 6.59 7.24 10.25
C ASP A 159 8.02 6.89 9.81
N MET A 160 8.87 6.53 10.78
CA MET A 160 10.26 6.18 10.48
C MET A 160 10.42 4.89 9.68
N GLY A 161 9.60 3.87 9.96
CA GLY A 161 9.69 2.58 9.26
C GLY A 161 9.40 2.73 7.77
N THR A 162 8.35 3.46 7.42
CA THR A 162 7.98 3.66 6.01
C THR A 162 8.94 4.62 5.30
N ALA A 163 9.46 5.63 6.01
CA ALA A 163 10.49 6.52 5.47
C ALA A 163 11.74 5.77 5.02
N ILE A 164 12.21 4.81 5.83
CA ILE A 164 13.37 3.96 5.48
C ILE A 164 13.07 3.10 4.26
N ILE A 165 11.89 2.47 4.19
CA ILE A 165 11.50 1.62 3.05
C ILE A 165 11.48 2.39 1.73
N ILE A 166 11.05 3.66 1.73
CA ILE A 166 11.00 4.47 0.50
C ILE A 166 12.37 5.00 0.10
N PHE A 167 13.26 5.20 1.08
CA PHE A 167 14.61 5.67 0.81
C PHE A 167 15.51 4.58 0.20
N LEU A 168 15.31 3.32 0.59
CA LEU A 168 16.13 2.15 0.24
C LEU A 168 15.74 1.56 -1.12
#